data_AF-H3DBB5-F1
#
_entry.id   AF-H3DBB5-F1
#
_cell.length_a   1.000
_cell.length_b   1.000
_cell.length_c   1.000
_cell.angle_alpha   90.00
_cell.angle_beta   90.00
_cell.angle_gamma   90.00
#
_symmetry.space_group_name_H-M   'P 1'
#
loop_
_entity.id
_entity.type
_entity.pdbx_description
1 polymer ?
#
loop_
_entity_poly.entity_id
_entity_poly.type
_entity_poly.pdbx_seq_one_letter_code
_entity_poly.pdbx_strand_id
1 'polypeptide(L)'
;LPAAPATEAPRGMRAGTVTPTACLQSTHPPWDPTKDLRAIASNFCYLENSGWYWGAVTAAQAHAALQEASEGAFLVRDSSHPLYMLTLSVRTARGPTSIRIQYSSARFLLDSSSPARPSLSSFPNVPSLVQHYMGPKSKAEEGELAKEAPSKSSQESVQSASVVMKLKRAVYKPHSLPSLQHLTRLVIHRHSECPEQLPLPKPLLRYLQDYPFKV
;
A
#
# COMPACT_ATOMS: atom_id res chain seq x y z
N LEU A 1 81.81 -0.32 -29.39
CA LEU A 1 82.08 0.52 -28.19
C LEU A 1 80.75 1.13 -27.75
N PRO A 2 80.45 1.26 -26.45
CA PRO A 2 80.24 0.21 -25.43
C PRO A 2 78.86 0.39 -24.71
N ALA A 3 78.29 -0.68 -24.14
CA ALA A 3 78.10 -0.95 -22.69
C ALA A 3 77.38 0.12 -21.82
N ALA A 4 76.32 -0.30 -21.11
CA ALA A 4 75.77 0.31 -19.89
C ALA A 4 76.83 0.31 -18.75
N PRO A 5 76.72 1.05 -17.60
CA PRO A 5 75.65 0.83 -16.58
C PRO A 5 75.32 1.99 -15.58
N ALA A 6 74.39 1.71 -14.67
CA ALA A 6 74.30 2.06 -13.23
C ALA A 6 74.30 3.54 -12.75
N THR A 7 73.22 4.03 -12.11
CA THR A 7 72.86 3.96 -10.66
C THR A 7 73.43 5.14 -9.85
N GLU A 8 72.56 6.01 -9.32
CA GLU A 8 72.42 6.23 -7.85
C GLU A 8 71.27 7.19 -7.51
N ALA A 9 70.56 6.84 -6.45
CA ALA A 9 69.53 7.64 -5.79
C ALA A 9 70.16 8.50 -4.67
N PRO A 10 69.40 9.46 -4.13
CA PRO A 10 69.24 9.51 -2.68
C PRO A 10 67.75 9.58 -2.34
N ARG A 11 67.20 8.56 -1.70
CA ARG A 11 67.17 8.37 -0.24
C ARG A 11 66.48 9.52 0.51
N GLY A 12 65.21 9.28 0.80
CA GLY A 12 64.59 9.70 2.06
C GLY A 12 63.26 10.41 1.87
N MET A 13 62.17 9.73 2.24
CA MET A 13 61.17 10.23 3.20
C MET A 13 60.08 9.15 3.37
N ARG A 14 60.29 8.36 4.43
CA ARG A 14 59.32 7.78 5.37
C ARG A 14 57.92 7.41 4.85
N ALA A 15 57.63 6.11 4.91
CA ALA A 15 56.30 5.55 4.76
C ALA A 15 55.29 6.19 5.73
N GLY A 16 54.37 6.97 5.19
CA GLY A 16 53.09 7.26 5.83
C GLY A 16 52.11 6.17 5.40
N THR A 17 51.86 5.21 6.28
CA THR A 17 50.71 4.31 6.18
C THR A 17 49.44 5.15 6.31
N VAL A 18 48.92 5.62 5.18
CA VAL A 18 47.56 6.14 5.11
C VAL A 18 46.65 4.91 5.13
N THR A 19 46.13 4.59 6.31
CA THR A 19 44.97 3.70 6.44
C THR A 19 43.84 4.27 5.57
N PRO A 20 43.31 3.53 4.59
CA PRO A 20 42.13 3.98 3.88
C PRO A 20 41.00 4.03 4.91
N THR A 21 40.54 5.23 5.17
CA THR A 21 39.35 5.51 5.99
C THR A 21 38.25 4.61 5.48
N ALA A 22 37.77 3.71 6.34
CA ALA A 22 36.67 2.82 6.01
C ALA A 22 35.47 3.67 5.61
N CYS A 23 35.21 3.77 4.30
CA CYS A 23 33.98 4.32 3.78
C CYS A 23 32.86 3.58 4.50
N LEU A 24 32.04 4.31 5.25
CA LEU A 24 30.83 3.80 5.90
C LEU A 24 30.02 3.08 4.82
N GLN A 25 30.14 1.76 4.79
CA GLN A 25 29.41 0.92 3.87
C GLN A 25 27.96 1.05 4.27
N SER A 26 27.20 1.78 3.45
CA SER A 26 25.76 1.79 3.57
C SER A 26 25.29 0.36 3.39
N THR A 27 24.88 -0.27 4.48
CA THR A 27 24.30 -1.61 4.52
C THR A 27 22.85 -1.55 4.02
N HIS A 28 22.65 -1.05 2.80
CA HIS A 28 21.41 -1.35 2.11
C HIS A 28 21.47 -2.82 1.69
N PRO A 29 20.45 -3.63 2.02
CA PRO A 29 20.35 -4.98 1.49
C PRO A 29 20.53 -4.93 -0.03
N PRO A 30 21.27 -5.87 -0.63
CA PRO A 30 21.41 -5.90 -2.08
C PRO A 30 20.02 -5.93 -2.71
N TRP A 31 19.76 -4.97 -3.59
CA TRP A 31 18.55 -4.90 -4.39
C TRP A 31 18.42 -6.23 -5.16
N ASP A 32 17.28 -6.92 -5.02
CA ASP A 32 16.95 -8.12 -5.81
C ASP A 32 15.84 -7.78 -6.82
N PRO A 33 16.20 -7.54 -8.10
CA PRO A 33 15.23 -7.17 -9.12
C PRO A 33 14.17 -8.24 -9.35
N THR A 34 14.51 -9.52 -9.18
CA THR A 34 13.58 -10.63 -9.41
C THR A 34 12.47 -10.65 -8.37
N LYS A 35 12.84 -10.38 -7.12
CA LYS A 35 11.88 -10.26 -6.02
C LYS A 35 10.94 -9.08 -6.23
N ASP A 36 11.47 -7.94 -6.67
CA ASP A 36 10.65 -6.76 -6.93
C ASP A 36 9.67 -6.98 -8.08
N LEU A 37 10.14 -7.52 -9.21
CA LEU A 37 9.28 -7.83 -10.35
C LEU A 37 8.15 -8.79 -9.96
N ARG A 38 8.45 -9.81 -9.15
CA ARG A 38 7.43 -10.74 -8.66
C ARG A 38 6.42 -10.04 -7.75
N ALA A 39 6.87 -9.24 -6.80
CA ALA A 39 5.99 -8.52 -5.88
C ALA A 39 5.06 -7.55 -6.62
N ILE A 40 5.59 -6.81 -7.59
CA ILE A 40 4.83 -5.90 -8.45
C ILE A 40 3.82 -6.68 -9.28
N ALA A 41 4.25 -7.73 -10.00
CA ALA A 41 3.38 -8.52 -10.85
C ALA A 41 2.23 -9.19 -10.07
N SER A 42 2.53 -9.80 -8.93
CA SER A 42 1.49 -10.37 -8.05
C SER A 42 0.54 -9.31 -7.53
N ASN A 43 1.05 -8.14 -7.11
CA ASN A 43 0.22 -7.04 -6.66
C ASN A 43 -0.76 -6.58 -7.75
N PHE A 44 -0.31 -6.38 -8.99
CA PHE A 44 -1.19 -6.00 -10.09
C PHE A 44 -2.21 -7.08 -10.43
N CYS A 45 -1.83 -8.37 -10.41
CA CYS A 45 -2.78 -9.47 -10.56
C CYS A 45 -3.91 -9.40 -9.52
N TYR A 46 -3.60 -9.07 -8.27
CA TYR A 46 -4.63 -8.85 -7.26
C TYR A 46 -5.46 -7.59 -7.54
N LEU A 47 -4.83 -6.47 -7.91
CA LEU A 47 -5.55 -5.24 -8.21
C LEU A 47 -6.55 -5.42 -9.36
N GLU A 48 -6.16 -6.07 -10.45
CA GLU A 48 -7.07 -6.36 -11.57
C GLU A 48 -8.26 -7.23 -11.13
N ASN A 49 -8.01 -8.20 -10.25
CA ASN A 49 -9.07 -9.06 -9.71
C ASN A 49 -9.97 -8.39 -8.67
N SER A 50 -9.61 -7.21 -8.16
CA SER A 50 -10.29 -6.56 -7.03
C SER A 50 -11.58 -5.82 -7.42
N GLY A 51 -11.68 -5.37 -8.68
CA GLY A 51 -12.77 -4.52 -9.17
C GLY A 51 -12.77 -3.07 -8.67
N TRP A 52 -12.03 -2.76 -7.60
CA TRP A 52 -11.88 -1.40 -7.03
C TRP A 52 -10.57 -0.71 -7.42
N TYR A 53 -9.76 -1.38 -8.25
CA TYR A 53 -8.69 -0.78 -9.01
C TYR A 53 -9.22 -0.20 -10.32
N TRP A 54 -9.04 1.11 -10.52
CA TRP A 54 -9.59 1.84 -11.65
C TRP A 54 -8.60 2.00 -12.82
N GLY A 55 -7.34 1.62 -12.62
CA GLY A 55 -6.27 1.78 -13.61
C GLY A 55 -5.93 3.24 -13.88
N ALA A 56 -5.68 3.56 -15.15
CA ALA A 56 -5.22 4.87 -15.63
C ALA A 56 -6.33 5.94 -15.66
N VAL A 57 -6.97 6.18 -14.51
CA VAL A 57 -7.91 7.29 -14.32
C VAL A 57 -7.21 8.48 -13.69
N THR A 58 -7.64 9.68 -14.08
CA THR A 58 -7.10 10.93 -13.53
C THR A 58 -7.54 11.16 -12.09
N ALA A 59 -6.81 12.01 -11.37
CA ALA A 59 -7.21 12.46 -10.03
C ALA A 59 -8.61 13.08 -10.03
N ALA A 60 -8.91 13.91 -11.04
CA ALA A 60 -10.20 14.58 -11.18
C ALA A 60 -11.35 13.58 -11.37
N GLN A 61 -11.18 12.56 -12.23
CA GLN A 61 -12.20 11.51 -12.42
C GLN A 61 -12.44 10.71 -11.15
N ALA A 62 -11.37 10.35 -10.42
CA ALA A 62 -11.50 9.64 -9.16
C ALA A 62 -12.18 10.49 -8.07
N HIS A 63 -11.87 11.79 -8.00
CA HIS A 63 -12.52 12.70 -7.06
C HIS A 63 -14.00 12.89 -7.41
N ALA A 64 -14.34 13.07 -8.68
CA ALA A 64 -15.72 13.16 -9.13
C ALA A 64 -16.54 11.91 -8.75
N ALA A 65 -15.98 10.71 -8.95
CA ALA A 65 -16.62 9.45 -8.55
C ALA A 65 -16.82 9.32 -7.03
N LEU A 66 -15.95 9.94 -6.23
CA LEU A 66 -16.01 9.90 -4.77
C LEU A 66 -16.78 11.06 -4.14
N GLN A 67 -17.14 12.08 -4.93
CA GLN A 67 -17.76 13.30 -4.42
C GLN A 67 -19.08 13.01 -3.70
N GLU A 68 -19.94 12.22 -4.37
CA GLU A 68 -21.25 11.77 -3.89
C GLU A 68 -21.20 10.45 -3.11
N ALA A 69 -20.01 9.88 -2.91
CA ALA A 69 -19.85 8.66 -2.14
C ALA A 69 -19.89 8.93 -0.63
N SER A 70 -20.19 7.90 0.15
CA SER A 70 -20.13 8.00 1.62
C SER A 70 -18.71 8.24 2.11
N GLU A 71 -18.56 8.85 3.28
CA GLU A 71 -17.26 8.91 3.95
C GLU A 71 -16.63 7.52 4.12
N GLY A 72 -15.32 7.42 3.88
CA GLY A 72 -14.56 6.18 3.87
C GLY A 72 -14.67 5.38 2.58
N ALA A 73 -15.45 5.83 1.58
CA ALA A 73 -15.44 5.24 0.25
C ALA A 73 -14.07 5.47 -0.42
N PHE A 74 -13.53 4.47 -1.11
CA PHE A 74 -12.20 4.56 -1.72
C PHE A 74 -12.08 3.79 -3.03
N LEU A 75 -11.06 4.13 -3.82
CA LEU A 75 -10.62 3.40 -4.99
C LEU A 75 -9.10 3.55 -5.15
N VAL A 76 -8.45 2.58 -5.80
CA VAL A 76 -7.03 2.66 -6.16
C VAL A 76 -6.91 2.92 -7.66
N ARG A 77 -5.96 3.75 -8.06
CA ARG A 77 -5.70 4.11 -9.45
C ARG A 77 -4.20 4.24 -9.70
N ASP A 78 -3.83 4.36 -10.97
CA ASP A 78 -2.48 4.75 -11.35
C ASP A 78 -2.17 6.16 -10.84
N SER A 79 -0.93 6.32 -10.40
CA SER A 79 -0.41 7.62 -10.01
C SER A 79 -0.02 8.43 -11.24
N SER A 80 -0.39 9.71 -11.25
CA SER A 80 0.07 10.67 -12.27
C SER A 80 1.47 11.23 -11.95
N HIS A 81 2.04 10.90 -10.79
CA HIS A 81 3.36 11.32 -10.37
C HIS A 81 4.42 10.30 -10.81
N PRO A 82 5.53 10.72 -11.45
CA PRO A 82 6.51 9.80 -12.07
C PRO A 82 7.22 8.86 -11.07
N LEU A 83 7.35 9.29 -9.81
CA LEU A 83 8.00 8.48 -8.75
C LEU A 83 7.09 7.45 -8.06
N TYR A 84 5.82 7.36 -8.44
CA TYR A 84 4.85 6.49 -7.78
C TYR A 84 4.05 5.72 -8.81
N MET A 85 3.81 4.43 -8.57
CA MET A 85 2.99 3.60 -9.46
C MET A 85 1.51 3.79 -9.18
N LEU A 86 1.13 3.84 -7.90
CA LEU A 86 -0.26 3.76 -7.46
C LEU A 86 -0.65 4.91 -6.53
N THR A 87 -1.94 5.22 -6.51
CA THR A 87 -2.53 6.24 -5.63
C THR A 87 -3.87 5.73 -5.09
N LEU A 88 -4.06 5.84 -3.79
CA LEU A 88 -5.33 5.64 -3.11
C LEU A 88 -6.12 6.94 -3.12
N SER A 89 -7.33 6.92 -3.67
CA SER A 89 -8.27 8.04 -3.56
C SER A 89 -9.38 7.67 -2.60
N VAL A 90 -9.70 8.53 -1.64
CA VAL A 90 -10.66 8.25 -0.56
C VAL A 90 -11.53 9.48 -0.28
N ARG A 91 -12.82 9.25 0.01
CA ARG A 91 -13.74 10.26 0.51
C ARG A 91 -13.55 10.43 2.02
N THR A 92 -13.05 11.58 2.44
CA THR A 92 -12.97 11.99 3.86
C THR A 92 -14.12 12.93 4.20
N ALA A 93 -14.39 13.25 5.47
CA ALA A 93 -15.37 14.29 5.83
C ALA A 93 -15.19 15.62 5.07
N ARG A 94 -13.95 16.01 4.76
CA ARG A 94 -13.61 17.26 4.05
C ARG A 94 -13.73 17.19 2.52
N GLY A 95 -14.04 16.01 1.98
CA GLY A 95 -14.10 15.75 0.54
C GLY A 95 -13.15 14.64 0.09
N PRO A 96 -13.16 14.32 -1.22
CA PRO A 96 -12.20 13.41 -1.83
C PRO A 96 -10.76 13.90 -1.66
N THR A 97 -9.85 12.99 -1.34
CA THR A 97 -8.40 13.24 -1.30
C THR A 97 -7.65 12.07 -1.92
N SER A 98 -6.40 12.30 -2.28
CA SER A 98 -5.52 11.29 -2.87
C SER A 98 -4.22 11.16 -2.08
N ILE A 99 -3.83 9.93 -1.78
CA ILE A 99 -2.60 9.58 -1.08
C ILE A 99 -1.81 8.62 -1.95
N ARG A 100 -0.54 8.93 -2.16
CA ARG A 100 0.34 8.11 -2.99
C ARG A 100 0.73 6.85 -2.23
N ILE A 101 0.96 5.76 -2.95
CA ILE A 101 1.45 4.50 -2.39
C ILE A 101 2.92 4.38 -2.78
N GLN A 102 3.81 4.50 -1.80
CA GLN A 102 5.24 4.26 -1.97
C GLN A 102 5.50 2.76 -2.13
N TYR A 103 6.51 2.43 -2.93
CA TYR A 103 7.03 1.08 -3.09
C TYR A 103 8.52 1.08 -2.81
N SER A 104 8.98 0.22 -1.90
CA SER A 104 10.38 0.04 -1.58
C SER A 104 10.64 -1.36 -1.02
N SER A 105 11.74 -1.99 -1.44
CA SER A 105 12.17 -3.31 -0.97
C SER A 105 11.08 -4.38 -1.01
N ALA A 106 10.36 -4.51 -2.13
CA ALA A 106 9.23 -5.42 -2.30
C ALA A 106 8.05 -5.21 -1.33
N ARG A 107 7.84 -3.97 -0.86
CA ARG A 107 6.73 -3.61 0.03
C ARG A 107 6.07 -2.28 -0.36
N PHE A 108 4.79 -2.16 -0.03
CA PHE A 108 3.93 -1.02 -0.28
C PHE A 108 3.58 -0.31 1.04
N LEU A 109 3.59 1.02 1.04
CA LEU A 109 3.19 1.83 2.19
C LEU A 109 2.54 3.14 1.74
N LEU A 110 1.70 3.73 2.57
CA LEU A 110 1.08 5.03 2.28
C LEU A 110 2.08 6.16 2.48
N ASP A 111 2.13 7.10 1.54
CA ASP A 111 2.93 8.31 1.66
C ASP A 111 2.32 9.22 2.75
N SER A 112 2.99 9.38 3.91
CA SER A 112 2.59 10.36 4.92
C SER A 112 3.35 11.65 4.70
N SER A 113 2.63 12.73 4.43
CA SER A 113 3.18 14.10 4.50
C SER A 113 3.31 14.63 5.93
N SER A 114 2.87 13.88 6.95
CA SER A 114 2.88 14.31 8.35
C SER A 114 3.88 13.48 9.18
N PRO A 115 4.96 14.09 9.71
CA PRO A 115 5.99 13.40 10.50
C PRO A 115 5.53 12.97 11.91
N ALA A 116 4.31 13.33 12.33
CA ALA A 116 3.81 13.15 13.70
C ALA A 116 2.92 11.90 13.91
N ARG A 117 3.07 10.82 13.14
CA ARG A 117 2.22 9.62 13.29
C ARG A 117 3.00 8.30 13.40
N PRO A 118 2.51 7.35 14.23
CA PRO A 118 3.18 6.09 14.53
C PRO A 118 3.36 5.28 13.25
N SER A 119 4.51 4.61 13.15
CA SER A 119 5.00 3.79 12.03
C SER A 119 3.93 3.39 11.01
N LEU A 120 3.92 4.04 9.85
CA LEU A 120 3.16 3.53 8.71
C LEU A 120 3.64 2.11 8.44
N SER A 121 2.70 1.18 8.48
CA SER A 121 3.00 -0.22 8.21
C SER A 121 3.31 -0.41 6.73
N SER A 122 4.29 -1.27 6.44
CA SER A 122 4.61 -1.69 5.08
C SER A 122 4.02 -3.08 4.82
N PHE A 123 3.47 -3.28 3.62
CA PHE A 123 2.68 -4.45 3.26
C PHE A 123 3.27 -5.13 2.04
N PRO A 124 3.13 -6.46 1.89
CA PRO A 124 3.61 -7.15 0.70
C PRO A 124 2.80 -6.81 -0.57
N ASN A 125 1.56 -6.31 -0.41
CA ASN A 125 0.67 -5.93 -1.51
C ASN A 125 -0.37 -4.90 -1.05
N VAL A 126 -0.98 -4.21 -2.01
CA VAL A 126 -1.96 -3.14 -1.78
C VAL A 126 -3.28 -3.63 -1.18
N PRO A 127 -3.87 -4.79 -1.57
CA PRO A 127 -5.06 -5.31 -0.88
C PRO A 127 -4.84 -5.53 0.62
N SER A 128 -3.66 -6.03 1.03
CA SER A 128 -3.31 -6.18 2.45
C SER A 128 -3.20 -4.83 3.16
N LEU A 129 -2.60 -3.83 2.50
CA LEU A 129 -2.53 -2.45 2.98
C LEU A 129 -3.95 -1.91 3.20
N VAL A 130 -4.82 -2.02 2.20
CA VAL A 130 -6.20 -1.54 2.25
C VAL A 130 -6.95 -2.23 3.40
N GLN A 131 -6.88 -3.56 3.49
CA GLN A 131 -7.56 -4.34 4.53
C GLN A 131 -7.12 -3.92 5.94
N HIS A 132 -5.84 -3.59 6.13
CA HIS A 132 -5.35 -3.06 7.41
C HIS A 132 -5.99 -1.72 7.77
N TYR A 133 -6.05 -0.76 6.83
CA TYR A 133 -6.64 0.56 7.05
C TYR A 133 -8.18 0.56 7.06
N MET A 134 -8.82 -0.52 6.59
CA MET A 134 -10.25 -0.73 6.80
C MET A 134 -10.57 -1.10 8.25
N GLY A 135 -9.62 -1.73 8.95
CA GLY A 135 -9.80 -2.20 10.31
C GLY A 135 -10.85 -3.33 10.42
N PRO A 136 -11.04 -3.88 11.63
CA PRO A 136 -12.14 -4.80 11.89
C PRO A 136 -13.47 -4.05 11.70
N LYS A 137 -14.39 -4.64 10.91
CA LYS A 137 -15.76 -4.14 10.81
C LYS A 137 -16.39 -4.23 12.21
N SER A 138 -16.60 -3.09 12.87
CA SER A 138 -17.47 -3.05 14.04
C SER A 138 -18.87 -3.46 13.58
N LYS A 139 -19.51 -4.40 14.28
CA LYS A 139 -20.87 -4.92 14.04
C LYS A 139 -21.98 -3.87 14.21
N ALA A 140 -21.77 -2.64 13.80
CA ALA A 140 -22.64 -1.49 14.09
C ALA A 140 -23.40 -0.97 12.86
N GLU A 141 -23.24 -1.57 11.68
CA GLU A 141 -23.95 -1.13 10.46
C GLU A 141 -24.82 -2.25 9.86
N GLU A 142 -25.41 -3.09 10.71
CA GLU A 142 -26.48 -4.01 10.31
C GLU A 142 -27.64 -3.90 11.32
N GLY A 143 -28.54 -2.96 11.02
CA GLY A 143 -29.76 -2.68 11.77
C GLY A 143 -29.69 -1.39 12.58
N GLU A 144 -30.48 -0.38 12.21
CA GLU A 144 -31.46 0.22 13.13
C GLU A 144 -32.33 1.28 12.44
N LEU A 145 -33.62 0.97 12.46
CA LEU A 145 -34.75 1.86 12.21
C LEU A 145 -34.96 2.69 13.49
N ALA A 146 -34.98 4.03 13.35
CA ALA A 146 -35.57 5.04 14.23
C ALA A 146 -35.59 4.83 15.76
N LYS A 147 -34.98 5.77 16.49
CA LYS A 147 -35.68 6.63 17.47
C LYS A 147 -34.79 7.82 17.91
N GLU A 148 -35.33 9.02 17.72
CA GLU A 148 -34.84 10.28 18.30
C GLU A 148 -35.07 10.32 19.83
N ALA A 149 -34.19 10.96 20.59
CA ALA A 149 -34.39 12.24 21.32
C ALA A 149 -33.19 12.49 22.31
N PRO A 150 -33.02 13.68 22.94
CA PRO A 150 -31.74 14.40 22.92
C PRO A 150 -31.08 14.60 24.30
N SER A 151 -29.77 14.84 24.33
CA SER A 151 -29.13 15.52 25.46
C SER A 151 -27.90 16.31 25.05
N LYS A 152 -27.95 17.62 25.31
CA LYS A 152 -26.86 18.59 25.22
C LYS A 152 -25.82 18.32 26.31
N SER A 153 -24.53 18.44 25.96
CA SER A 153 -23.57 19.13 26.83
C SER A 153 -22.33 19.52 26.01
N SER A 154 -22.12 20.82 25.93
CA SER A 154 -20.94 21.48 25.37
C SER A 154 -19.71 21.18 26.21
N GLN A 155 -18.63 20.67 25.61
CA GLN A 155 -17.26 21.00 25.99
C GLN A 155 -16.37 20.97 24.75
N GLU A 156 -15.99 22.16 24.30
CA GLU A 156 -14.88 22.38 23.38
C GLU A 156 -13.61 21.80 24.02
N SER A 157 -13.17 20.67 23.47
CA SER A 157 -11.76 20.30 23.53
C SER A 157 -11.24 20.42 22.11
N VAL A 158 -10.14 21.16 21.97
CA VAL A 158 -9.35 21.25 20.75
C VAL A 158 -8.83 19.84 20.45
N GLN A 159 -9.67 19.03 19.84
CA GLN A 159 -9.28 17.74 19.30
C GLN A 159 -8.52 18.07 18.03
N SER A 160 -7.19 18.15 18.18
CA SER A 160 -6.26 17.98 17.09
C SER A 160 -6.77 16.82 16.26
N ALA A 161 -7.43 17.15 15.15
CA ALA A 161 -8.18 16.22 14.34
C ALA A 161 -7.18 15.24 13.75
N SER A 162 -6.89 14.19 14.52
CA SER A 162 -6.28 13.00 14.00
C SER A 162 -7.33 12.42 13.07
N VAL A 163 -7.36 12.92 11.83
CA VAL A 163 -8.11 12.34 10.73
C VAL A 163 -7.49 10.96 10.56
N VAL A 164 -7.94 9.99 11.34
CA VAL A 164 -7.60 8.59 11.14
C VAL A 164 -8.29 8.27 9.83
N MET A 165 -7.51 8.10 8.78
CA MET A 165 -8.03 7.72 7.49
C MET A 165 -8.58 6.30 7.63
N LYS A 166 -9.88 6.18 7.88
CA LYS A 166 -10.58 4.89 7.97
C LYS A 166 -11.20 4.60 6.61
N LEU A 167 -10.69 3.56 5.96
CA LEU A 167 -11.31 3.01 4.76
C LEU A 167 -12.55 2.23 5.19
N LYS A 168 -13.66 2.36 4.47
CA LYS A 168 -14.91 1.67 4.81
C LYS A 168 -15.44 0.82 3.66
N ARG A 169 -15.45 1.38 2.45
CA ARG A 169 -16.09 0.74 1.29
C ARG A 169 -15.30 0.96 0.02
N ALA A 170 -15.03 -0.12 -0.70
CA ALA A 170 -14.42 -0.05 -2.01
C ALA A 170 -15.45 0.40 -3.06
N VAL A 171 -15.06 1.31 -3.96
CA VAL A 171 -15.88 1.76 -5.08
C VAL A 171 -15.50 0.97 -6.31
N TYR A 172 -16.41 0.13 -6.79
CA TYR A 172 -16.20 -0.67 -7.99
C TYR A 172 -16.27 0.18 -9.26
N LYS A 173 -15.48 -0.18 -10.26
CA LYS A 173 -15.48 0.48 -11.55
C LYS A 173 -16.84 0.26 -12.26
N PRO A 174 -17.53 1.32 -12.77
CA PRO A 174 -18.89 1.21 -13.29
C PRO A 174 -19.12 0.17 -14.40
N HIS A 175 -18.10 -0.10 -15.22
CA HIS A 175 -18.16 -1.07 -16.32
C HIS A 175 -17.38 -2.36 -16.06
N SER A 176 -16.98 -2.59 -14.82
CA SER A 176 -16.22 -3.78 -14.40
C SER A 176 -16.69 -4.19 -13.02
N LEU A 177 -17.95 -4.64 -12.97
CA LEU A 177 -18.51 -5.20 -11.76
C LEU A 177 -17.86 -6.57 -11.48
N PRO A 178 -17.55 -6.88 -10.22
CA PRO A 178 -17.02 -8.20 -9.88
C PRO A 178 -18.00 -9.31 -10.25
N SER A 179 -17.49 -10.44 -10.75
CA SER A 179 -18.31 -11.61 -11.01
C SER A 179 -18.92 -12.14 -9.71
N LEU A 180 -20.06 -12.84 -9.81
CA LEU A 180 -20.65 -13.52 -8.64
C LEU A 180 -19.65 -14.47 -7.97
N GLN A 181 -18.82 -15.15 -8.76
CA GLN A 181 -17.75 -16.02 -8.25
C GLN A 181 -16.77 -15.25 -7.36
N HIS A 182 -16.36 -14.05 -7.77
CA HIS A 182 -15.47 -13.19 -7.00
C HIS A 182 -16.15 -12.68 -5.72
N LEU A 183 -17.40 -12.23 -5.81
CA LEU A 183 -18.16 -11.78 -4.65
C LEU A 183 -18.31 -12.91 -3.62
N THR A 184 -18.60 -14.14 -4.06
CA THR A 184 -18.64 -15.32 -3.20
C THR A 184 -17.27 -15.60 -2.56
N ARG A 185 -16.17 -15.47 -3.32
CA ARG A 185 -14.81 -15.58 -2.77
C ARG A 185 -14.54 -14.58 -1.66
N LEU A 186 -14.95 -13.31 -1.82
CA LEU A 186 -14.81 -12.30 -0.77
C LEU A 186 -15.64 -12.64 0.48
N VAL A 187 -16.87 -13.14 0.29
CA VAL A 187 -17.73 -13.58 1.41
C VAL A 187 -17.08 -14.74 2.15
N ILE A 188 -16.55 -15.75 1.45
CA ILE A 188 -15.85 -16.87 2.07
C ILE A 188 -14.66 -16.37 2.92
N HIS A 189 -13.80 -15.51 2.36
CA HIS A 189 -12.65 -14.96 3.11
C HIS A 189 -13.04 -14.08 4.30
N ARG A 190 -14.23 -13.48 4.29
CA ARG A 190 -14.74 -12.70 5.44
C ARG A 190 -15.18 -13.60 6.61
N HIS A 191 -15.66 -14.80 6.32
CA HIS A 191 -16.27 -15.70 7.31
C HIS A 191 -15.46 -16.97 7.60
N SER A 192 -14.36 -17.21 6.88
CA SER A 192 -13.49 -18.37 7.07
C SER A 192 -12.06 -17.91 7.40
N GLU A 193 -11.52 -18.45 8.49
CA GLU A 193 -10.11 -18.24 8.87
C GLU A 193 -9.16 -19.21 8.14
N CYS A 194 -9.68 -20.36 7.66
CA CYS A 194 -8.90 -21.38 6.93
C CYS A 194 -9.62 -21.83 5.64
N PRO A 195 -9.70 -20.99 4.58
CA PRO A 195 -10.39 -21.31 3.33
C PRO A 195 -9.90 -22.59 2.62
N GLU A 196 -8.66 -23.01 2.89
CA GLU A 196 -8.03 -24.19 2.30
C GLU A 196 -8.62 -25.51 2.81
N GLN A 197 -9.30 -25.48 3.96
CA GLN A 197 -9.88 -26.66 4.60
C GLN A 197 -11.36 -26.86 4.25
N LEU A 198 -11.93 -25.96 3.43
CA LEU A 198 -13.32 -26.07 3.02
C LEU A 198 -13.53 -27.31 2.14
N PRO A 199 -14.71 -27.96 2.22
CA PRO A 199 -15.04 -29.15 1.43
C PRO A 199 -15.34 -28.78 -0.04
N LEU A 200 -14.37 -28.17 -0.71
CA LEU A 200 -14.48 -27.68 -2.08
C LEU A 200 -13.52 -28.45 -3.00
N PRO A 201 -13.89 -28.65 -4.28
CA PRO A 201 -12.97 -29.17 -5.29
C PRO A 201 -11.68 -28.34 -5.41
N LYS A 202 -10.55 -29.01 -5.71
CA LYS A 202 -9.22 -28.36 -5.85
C LYS A 202 -9.19 -27.11 -6.74
N PRO A 203 -9.90 -27.05 -7.89
CA PRO A 203 -9.94 -25.82 -8.69
C PRO A 203 -10.54 -24.63 -7.96
N LEU A 204 -11.58 -24.85 -7.13
CA LEU A 204 -12.19 -23.78 -6.33
C LEU A 204 -11.29 -23.37 -5.17
N LEU A 205 -10.60 -24.30 -4.53
CA LEU A 205 -9.59 -23.97 -3.51
C LEU A 205 -8.47 -23.10 -4.09
N ARG A 206 -7.98 -23.43 -5.30
CA ARG A 206 -7.00 -22.59 -6.01
C ARG A 206 -7.56 -21.20 -6.31
N TYR A 207 -8.81 -21.13 -6.80
CA TYR A 207 -9.47 -19.85 -7.06
C TYR A 207 -9.59 -18.96 -5.81
N LEU A 208 -9.79 -19.55 -4.62
CA LEU A 208 -9.78 -18.83 -3.34
C LEU A 208 -8.36 -18.31 -3.00
N GLN A 209 -7.32 -19.11 -3.26
CA GLN A 209 -5.92 -18.75 -3.03
C GLN A 209 -5.39 -17.68 -4.00
N ASP A 210 -5.93 -17.60 -5.22
CA ASP A 210 -5.56 -16.59 -6.20
C ASP A 210 -5.93 -15.15 -5.75
N TYR A 211 -6.77 -15.01 -4.72
CA TYR A 211 -7.09 -13.72 -4.09
C TYR A 211 -7.46 -13.91 -2.62
N PRO A 212 -6.47 -13.95 -1.70
CA PRO A 212 -6.67 -14.27 -0.29
C PRO A 212 -7.03 -13.04 0.55
N PHE A 213 -7.97 -12.21 0.08
CA PHE A 213 -8.33 -10.95 0.74
C PHE A 213 -9.84 -10.82 0.96
N LYS A 214 -10.21 -9.98 1.93
CA LYS A 214 -11.61 -9.74 2.35
C LYS A 214 -12.26 -8.54 1.64
N VAL A 215 -11.49 -7.78 0.86
CA VAL A 215 -11.88 -6.50 0.25
C VAL A 215 -11.97 -6.59 -1.25
#